data_AF-A0AAW1S8H0-F1
#
_entry.id   AF-A0AAW1S8H0-F1
#
_cell.length_a   1.000
_cell.length_b   1.000
_cell.length_c   1.000
_cell.angle_alpha   90.00
_cell.angle_beta   90.00
_cell.angle_gamma   90.00
#
_symmetry.space_group_name_H-M   'P 1'
#
loop_
_entity.id
_entity.type
_entity.pdbx_description
1 polymer ?
#
loop_
_entity_poly.entity_id
_entity_poly.type
_entity_poly.pdbx_seq_one_letter_code
_entity_poly.pdbx_strand_id
1 'polypeptide(L)'
;MLEDSRDRSCNLQTVPGLEEYDSEQERLLARCAELARNQEVQRQARRQLEELREHQDRVAQLLAQGRAGQWEDDHQKPHRFHEPGGGKYGGLCLSAREAEAWQHHERRWQAVDTQPVSHKLLDADIPWPPPAPPGATLLAAMAAAAISQPDAGSGAGASAQALTPDPVALRRAFHRAALRWHPDRFGQRILPRLPVHEREAAAVRVAALARQVLEEWAALVPTKEHAV
;
A
#
# COMPACT_ATOMS: atom_id res chain seq x y z
N MET A 1 31.13 80.71 -48.09
CA MET A 1 30.22 79.76 -48.77
C MET A 1 30.56 78.38 -48.29
N LEU A 2 29.69 77.73 -47.52
CA LEU A 2 29.40 76.29 -47.56
C LEU A 2 28.31 76.00 -46.52
N GLU A 3 27.39 75.14 -46.93
CA GLU A 3 25.97 75.18 -46.59
C GLU A 3 25.62 74.52 -45.24
N ASP A 4 24.62 75.13 -44.62
CA ASP A 4 23.92 74.77 -43.38
C ASP A 4 23.06 73.51 -43.65
N SER A 5 23.54 72.34 -43.22
CA SER A 5 22.85 71.05 -43.33
C SER A 5 21.81 70.94 -42.20
N ARG A 6 20.70 71.68 -42.34
CA ARG A 6 19.59 71.65 -41.40
C ARG A 6 18.42 70.81 -41.93
N ASP A 7 18.13 69.77 -41.17
CA ASP A 7 16.79 69.36 -40.78
C ASP A 7 15.77 69.17 -41.91
N ARG A 8 15.97 68.11 -42.71
CA ARG A 8 14.83 67.39 -43.28
C ARG A 8 14.26 66.45 -42.22
N SER A 9 13.60 67.02 -41.22
CA SER A 9 12.65 66.25 -40.39
C SER A 9 11.46 65.88 -41.26
N CYS A 10 11.55 64.70 -41.88
CA CYS A 10 10.41 64.08 -42.52
C CYS A 10 9.36 63.80 -41.44
N ASN A 11 8.31 64.63 -41.40
CA ASN A 11 7.09 64.36 -40.67
C ASN A 11 6.44 63.11 -41.31
N LEU A 12 6.86 61.94 -40.85
CA LEU A 12 6.17 60.69 -41.12
C LEU A 12 4.85 60.76 -40.36
N GLN A 13 3.79 61.09 -41.09
CA GLN A 13 2.43 60.98 -40.58
C GLN A 13 2.21 59.54 -40.13
N THR A 14 1.99 59.37 -38.82
CA THR A 14 1.63 58.10 -38.20
C THR A 14 0.39 57.56 -38.89
N VAL A 15 0.49 56.38 -39.52
CA VAL A 15 -0.65 55.73 -40.18
C VAL A 15 -1.52 55.12 -39.08
N PRO A 16 -2.73 55.65 -38.82
CA PRO A 16 -3.62 55.08 -37.82
C PRO A 16 -4.05 53.66 -38.26
N GLY A 17 -3.77 52.66 -37.42
CA GLY A 17 -4.12 51.25 -37.65
C GLY A 17 -2.96 50.26 -37.57
N LEU A 18 -1.70 50.70 -37.66
CA LEU A 18 -0.55 49.80 -37.47
C LEU A 18 -0.40 49.35 -36.01
N GLU A 19 -0.72 50.21 -35.04
CA GLU A 19 -0.63 49.89 -33.61
C GLU A 19 -1.62 48.79 -33.16
N GLU A 20 -2.77 48.69 -33.82
CA GLU A 20 -3.79 47.68 -33.52
C GLU A 20 -3.36 46.29 -34.03
N TYR A 21 -2.71 46.25 -35.20
CA TYR A 21 -2.15 45.03 -35.77
C TYR A 21 -1.01 44.46 -34.93
N ASP A 22 -0.10 45.33 -34.46
CA ASP A 22 1.00 44.92 -33.57
C ASP A 22 0.47 44.35 -32.24
N SER A 23 -0.59 44.95 -31.69
CA SER A 23 -1.25 44.49 -30.46
C SER A 23 -1.92 43.12 -30.61
N GLU A 24 -2.55 42.84 -31.76
CA GLU A 24 -3.12 41.52 -32.04
C GLU A 24 -2.03 40.46 -32.24
N GLN A 25 -0.94 40.82 -32.91
CA GLN A 25 0.18 39.91 -33.16
C GLN A 25 0.88 39.52 -31.84
N GLU A 26 1.08 40.47 -30.92
CA GLU A 26 1.59 40.19 -29.57
C GLU A 26 0.66 39.25 -28.77
N ARG A 27 -0.66 39.46 -28.84
CA ARG A 27 -1.64 38.58 -28.17
C ARG A 27 -1.60 37.15 -28.72
N LEU A 28 -1.48 36.99 -30.04
CA LEU A 28 -1.36 35.68 -30.67
C LEU A 28 -0.07 34.97 -30.27
N LEU A 29 1.06 35.68 -30.25
CA LEU A 29 2.34 35.14 -29.81
C LEU A 29 2.30 34.73 -28.32
N ALA A 30 1.68 35.55 -27.46
CA ALA A 30 1.49 35.22 -26.06
C ALA A 30 0.65 33.96 -25.88
N ARG A 31 -0.46 33.81 -26.62
CA ARG A 31 -1.32 32.63 -26.59
C ARG A 31 -0.60 31.38 -27.10
N CYS A 32 0.20 31.49 -28.16
CA CYS A 32 1.03 30.40 -28.66
C CYS A 32 2.08 29.97 -27.61
N ALA A 33 2.72 30.92 -26.93
CA ALA A 33 3.68 30.63 -25.86
C ALA A 33 3.02 29.97 -24.64
N GLU A 34 1.78 30.34 -24.31
CA GLU A 34 1.00 29.69 -23.25
C GLU A 34 0.62 28.25 -23.64
N LEU A 35 0.14 28.02 -24.85
CA LEU A 35 -0.18 26.68 -25.35
C LEU A 35 1.06 25.77 -25.36
N ALA A 36 2.22 26.30 -25.76
CA ALA A 36 3.48 25.55 -25.70
C ALA A 36 3.85 25.13 -24.27
N ARG A 37 3.68 26.03 -23.29
CA ARG A 37 3.89 25.72 -21.87
C ARG A 37 2.92 24.65 -21.37
N ASN A 38 1.64 24.76 -21.71
CA ASN A 38 0.63 23.77 -21.32
C ASN A 38 0.91 22.39 -21.93
N GLN A 39 1.36 22.33 -23.18
CA GLN A 39 1.77 21.08 -23.81
C GLN A 39 2.97 20.45 -23.10
N GLU A 40 3.95 21.25 -22.68
CA GLU A 40 5.12 20.73 -21.97
C GLU A 40 4.75 20.18 -20.59
N VAL A 41 3.88 20.87 -19.84
CA VAL A 41 3.33 20.36 -18.57
C VAL A 41 2.62 19.02 -18.78
N GLN A 42 1.82 18.87 -19.84
CA GLN A 42 1.16 17.61 -20.15
C GLN A 42 2.15 16.49 -20.50
N ARG A 43 3.25 16.80 -21.21
CA ARG A 43 4.31 15.81 -21.50
C ARG A 43 5.02 15.38 -20.22
N GLN A 44 5.33 16.31 -19.33
CA GLN A 44 5.94 15.99 -18.03
C GLN A 44 5.03 15.10 -17.19
N ALA A 45 3.73 15.42 -17.10
CA ALA A 45 2.76 14.60 -16.38
C ALA A 45 2.67 13.17 -16.96
N ARG A 46 2.73 13.02 -18.29
CA ARG A 46 2.75 11.69 -18.93
C ARG A 46 4.02 10.89 -18.59
N ARG A 47 5.19 11.53 -18.59
CA ARG A 47 6.46 10.88 -18.19
C ARG A 47 6.42 10.41 -16.73
N GLN A 48 5.92 11.24 -15.82
CA GLN A 48 5.80 10.86 -14.41
C GLN A 48 4.84 9.67 -14.20
N LEU A 49 3.73 9.61 -14.94
CA LEU A 49 2.82 8.46 -14.89
C LEU A 49 3.47 7.19 -15.45
N GLU A 50 4.27 7.30 -16.50
CA GLU A 50 5.01 6.18 -17.08
C GLU A 50 6.09 5.66 -16.11
N GLU A 51 6.88 6.55 -15.49
CA GLU A 51 7.86 6.20 -14.45
C GLU A 51 7.20 5.50 -13.24
N LEU A 52 6.06 6.00 -12.77
CA LEU A 52 5.29 5.35 -11.70
C LEU A 52 4.82 3.95 -12.09
N ARG A 53 4.38 3.77 -13.33
CA ARG A 53 3.95 2.48 -13.87
C ARG A 53 5.12 1.50 -13.94
N GLU A 54 6.27 1.92 -14.47
CA GLU A 54 7.48 1.10 -14.50
C GLU A 54 7.93 0.69 -13.08
N HIS A 55 7.84 1.61 -12.13
CA HIS A 55 8.15 1.32 -10.73
C HIS A 55 7.18 0.28 -10.14
N GLN A 56 5.87 0.41 -10.41
CA GLN A 56 4.87 -0.58 -10.00
C GLN A 56 5.12 -1.95 -10.63
N ASP A 57 5.45 -2.01 -11.92
CA ASP A 57 5.75 -3.26 -12.63
C ASP A 57 7.02 -3.91 -12.06
N ARG A 58 8.05 -3.12 -11.74
CA ARG A 58 9.28 -3.63 -11.09
C ARG A 58 8.98 -4.21 -9.70
N VAL A 59 8.17 -3.54 -8.89
CA VAL A 59 7.73 -4.07 -7.57
C VAL A 59 6.94 -5.37 -7.75
N ALA A 60 6.02 -5.41 -8.71
CA ALA A 60 5.26 -6.62 -9.01
C ALA A 60 6.16 -7.78 -9.44
N GLN A 61 7.18 -7.52 -10.26
CA GLN A 61 8.17 -8.51 -10.70
C GLN A 61 9.01 -9.04 -9.53
N LEU A 62 9.49 -8.18 -8.64
CA LEU A 62 10.22 -8.58 -7.44
C LEU A 62 9.34 -9.45 -6.51
N LEU A 63 8.06 -9.09 -6.35
CA LEU A 63 7.10 -9.90 -5.59
C LEU A 63 6.78 -11.24 -6.25
N ALA A 64 6.84 -11.33 -7.59
CA ALA A 64 6.67 -12.59 -8.31
C ALA A 64 7.89 -13.50 -8.15
N GLN A 65 9.10 -12.94 -8.26
CA GLN A 65 10.35 -13.67 -8.05
C GLN A 65 10.48 -14.18 -6.61
N GLY A 66 10.13 -13.36 -5.61
CA GLY A 66 10.09 -13.79 -4.21
C GLY A 66 9.04 -14.87 -3.93
N ARG A 67 7.93 -14.90 -4.70
CA ARG A 67 6.92 -15.96 -4.58
C ARG A 67 7.36 -17.29 -5.20
N ALA A 68 8.03 -17.25 -6.35
CA ALA A 68 8.48 -18.46 -7.05
C ALA A 68 9.65 -19.16 -6.34
N GLY A 69 10.53 -18.42 -5.65
CA GLY A 69 11.72 -19.00 -5.02
C GLY A 69 11.52 -19.55 -3.60
N GLN A 70 10.44 -19.19 -2.90
CA GLN A 70 10.41 -19.33 -1.43
C GLN A 70 9.23 -20.13 -0.87
N TRP A 71 8.20 -20.43 -1.67
CA TRP A 71 7.04 -21.20 -1.18
C TRP A 71 7.18 -22.72 -1.35
N GLU A 72 7.94 -23.21 -2.33
CA GLU A 72 8.09 -24.67 -2.53
C GLU A 72 9.07 -25.33 -1.55
N ASP A 73 10.11 -24.63 -1.08
CA ASP A 73 11.09 -25.23 -0.17
C ASP A 73 10.62 -25.23 1.31
N ASP A 74 9.77 -24.25 1.70
CA ASP A 74 9.26 -24.10 3.08
C ASP A 74 8.15 -25.11 3.46
N HIS A 75 7.60 -25.85 2.49
CA HIS A 75 6.57 -26.87 2.75
C HIS A 75 7.10 -28.31 2.85
N GLN A 76 8.39 -28.57 2.57
CA GLN A 76 8.87 -29.93 2.40
C GLN A 76 10.04 -30.37 3.29
N LYS A 77 10.62 -29.46 4.09
CA LYS A 77 11.63 -29.85 5.11
C LYS A 77 11.16 -29.47 6.51
N PRO A 78 10.95 -30.44 7.42
CA PRO A 78 10.83 -30.13 8.83
C PRO A 78 12.15 -29.55 9.30
N HIS A 79 12.22 -28.22 9.41
CA HIS A 79 13.37 -27.55 9.99
C HIS A 79 13.59 -28.08 11.41
N ARG A 80 14.64 -28.88 11.61
CA ARG A 80 15.22 -29.10 12.94
C ARG A 80 15.79 -27.75 13.39
N PHE A 81 14.99 -27.00 14.11
CA PHE A 81 15.37 -25.69 14.59
C PHE A 81 16.34 -25.86 15.76
N HIS A 82 17.55 -25.33 15.63
CA HIS A 82 18.46 -25.16 16.75
C HIS A 82 17.92 -24.01 17.61
N GLU A 83 17.61 -24.26 18.88
CA GLU A 83 17.20 -23.24 19.85
C GLU A 83 18.26 -22.13 19.93
N PRO A 84 17.99 -20.90 19.46
CA PRO A 84 18.84 -19.76 19.75
C PRO A 84 18.53 -19.32 21.18
N GLY A 85 19.56 -19.18 22.01
CA GLY A 85 19.42 -18.90 23.44
C GLY A 85 18.52 -17.70 23.76
N GLY A 86 17.48 -17.97 24.57
CA GLY A 86 16.86 -17.09 25.59
C GLY A 86 16.82 -15.59 25.35
N GLY A 87 16.36 -15.13 24.19
CA GLY A 87 16.13 -13.70 23.91
C GLY A 87 14.93 -13.15 24.70
N LYS A 88 15.07 -11.94 25.27
CA LYS A 88 14.16 -11.21 26.19
C LYS A 88 12.77 -10.84 25.64
N TYR A 89 12.27 -11.50 24.60
CA TYR A 89 10.89 -11.30 24.15
C TYR A 89 10.00 -12.18 25.03
N GLY A 90 9.42 -11.60 26.08
CA GLY A 90 8.45 -12.29 26.94
C GLY A 90 7.37 -12.92 26.06
N GLY A 91 7.32 -14.25 26.01
CA GLY A 91 6.47 -14.95 25.07
C GLY A 91 5.01 -14.57 25.28
N LEU A 92 4.41 -14.05 24.21
CA LEU A 92 3.03 -13.59 24.20
C LEU A 92 2.12 -14.81 24.00
N CYS A 93 1.68 -15.40 25.11
CA CYS A 93 0.58 -16.35 25.06
C CYS A 93 -0.74 -15.57 25.00
N LEU A 94 -1.52 -15.78 23.95
CA LEU A 94 -2.90 -15.31 23.94
C LEU A 94 -3.68 -16.01 25.05
N SER A 95 -4.50 -15.25 25.76
CA SER A 95 -5.53 -15.84 26.60
C SER A 95 -6.50 -16.69 25.75
N ALA A 96 -7.17 -17.66 26.37
CA ALA A 96 -8.17 -18.49 25.68
C ALA A 96 -9.24 -17.62 24.97
N ARG A 97 -9.64 -16.50 25.59
CA ARG A 97 -10.60 -15.55 25.04
C ARG A 97 -10.07 -14.83 23.79
N GLU A 98 -8.80 -14.43 23.80
CA GLU A 98 -8.19 -13.78 22.63
C GLU A 98 -8.00 -14.77 21.48
N ALA A 99 -7.57 -16.00 21.78
CA ALA A 99 -7.49 -17.07 20.79
C ALA A 99 -8.86 -17.37 20.15
N GLU A 100 -9.92 -17.44 20.96
CA GLU A 100 -11.30 -17.62 20.47
C GLU A 100 -11.76 -16.45 19.59
N ALA A 101 -11.45 -15.20 19.98
CA ALA A 101 -11.77 -14.02 19.19
C ALA A 101 -11.12 -14.06 17.80
N TRP A 102 -9.86 -14.50 17.72
CA TRP A 102 -9.16 -14.70 16.47
C TRP A 102 -9.73 -15.87 15.64
N GLN A 103 -10.09 -16.99 16.26
CA GLN A 103 -10.76 -18.09 15.55
C GLN A 103 -12.11 -17.65 14.98
N HIS A 104 -12.89 -16.89 15.74
CA HIS A 104 -14.14 -16.31 15.27
C HIS A 104 -13.91 -15.34 14.10
N HIS A 105 -12.88 -14.49 14.19
CA HIS A 105 -12.45 -13.62 13.09
C HIS A 105 -12.11 -14.42 11.81
N GLU A 106 -11.38 -15.54 11.91
CA GLU A 106 -11.07 -16.40 10.77
C GLU A 106 -12.32 -17.02 10.13
N ARG A 107 -13.25 -17.53 10.95
CA ARG A 107 -14.52 -18.06 10.44
C ARG A 107 -15.35 -17.00 9.71
N ARG A 108 -15.34 -15.77 10.20
CA ARG A 108 -16.02 -14.65 9.53
C ARG A 108 -15.39 -14.32 8.18
N TRP A 109 -14.06 -14.36 8.06
CA TRP A 109 -13.39 -14.20 6.76
C TRP A 109 -13.79 -15.29 5.77
N GLN A 110 -13.82 -16.55 6.21
CA GLN A 110 -14.27 -17.67 5.38
C GLN A 110 -15.72 -17.49 4.91
N ALA A 111 -16.60 -16.99 5.78
CA ALA A 111 -17.98 -16.67 5.39
C ALA A 111 -18.03 -15.57 4.31
N VAL A 112 -17.24 -14.51 4.45
CA VAL A 112 -17.17 -13.43 3.43
C VAL A 112 -16.60 -13.92 2.10
N ASP A 113 -15.61 -14.82 2.14
CA ASP A 113 -14.94 -15.38 0.97
C ASP A 113 -15.81 -16.40 0.21
N THR A 114 -16.75 -17.08 0.90
CA THR A 114 -17.67 -18.06 0.29
C THR A 114 -18.95 -17.43 -0.26
N GLN A 115 -19.27 -16.21 0.14
CA GLN A 115 -20.43 -15.48 -0.38
C GLN A 115 -20.23 -15.06 -1.85
N PRO A 116 -21.30 -15.04 -2.65
CA PRO A 116 -21.23 -14.58 -4.03
C PRO A 116 -20.88 -13.09 -4.08
N VAL A 117 -20.18 -12.66 -5.13
CA VAL A 117 -19.76 -11.25 -5.33
C VAL A 117 -20.96 -10.29 -5.39
N SER A 118 -22.15 -10.78 -5.76
CA SER A 118 -23.40 -10.01 -5.76
C SER A 118 -23.96 -9.73 -4.36
N HIS A 119 -23.51 -10.46 -3.33
CA HIS A 119 -23.97 -10.27 -1.96
C HIS A 119 -23.47 -8.95 -1.40
N LYS A 120 -24.41 -8.09 -1.00
CA LYS A 120 -24.14 -6.82 -0.34
C LYS A 120 -23.65 -7.06 1.08
N LEU A 121 -22.57 -6.37 1.44
CA LEU A 121 -21.98 -6.39 2.78
C LEU A 121 -22.26 -5.07 3.46
N LEU A 122 -22.40 -5.07 4.78
CA LEU A 122 -22.35 -3.89 5.63
C LEU A 122 -20.94 -3.77 6.25
N ASP A 123 -20.59 -2.58 6.76
CA ASP A 123 -19.34 -2.39 7.51
C ASP A 123 -19.19 -3.40 8.68
N ALA A 124 -20.31 -3.71 9.33
CA ALA A 124 -20.36 -4.68 10.42
C ALA A 124 -20.05 -6.13 9.98
N ASP A 125 -20.25 -6.47 8.70
CA ASP A 125 -19.96 -7.80 8.16
C ASP A 125 -18.47 -8.00 7.89
N ILE A 126 -17.72 -6.91 7.67
CA ILE A 126 -16.27 -6.96 7.45
C ILE A 126 -15.61 -7.49 8.73
N PRO A 127 -14.82 -8.58 8.66
CA PRO A 127 -14.10 -9.09 9.80
C PRO A 127 -12.86 -8.22 10.02
N TRP A 128 -13.07 -7.13 10.74
CA TRP A 128 -11.98 -6.29 11.23
C TRP A 128 -11.16 -7.06 12.27
N PRO A 129 -9.83 -6.86 12.31
CA PRO A 129 -8.99 -7.59 13.26
C PRO A 129 -9.44 -7.27 14.69
N PRO A 130 -9.52 -8.27 15.59
CA PRO A 130 -9.76 -8.03 17.00
C PRO A 130 -8.62 -7.20 17.58
N PRO A 131 -8.88 -6.42 18.65
CA PRO A 131 -7.83 -5.65 19.31
C PRO A 131 -6.73 -6.59 19.81
N ALA A 132 -5.47 -6.22 19.57
CA ALA A 132 -4.34 -6.98 20.06
C ALA A 132 -4.28 -6.91 21.61
N PRO A 133 -3.80 -7.97 22.28
CA PRO A 133 -3.52 -7.95 23.71
C PRO A 133 -2.60 -6.78 24.08
N PRO A 134 -2.68 -6.24 25.31
CA PRO A 134 -1.70 -5.29 25.81
C PRO A 134 -0.27 -5.84 25.67
N GLY A 135 0.60 -5.11 24.97
CA GLY A 135 1.99 -5.52 24.73
C GLY A 135 2.20 -6.46 23.55
N ALA A 136 1.14 -6.87 22.84
CA ALA A 136 1.23 -7.64 21.61
C ALA A 136 0.96 -6.77 20.38
N THR A 137 1.66 -7.05 19.28
CA THR A 137 1.36 -6.48 17.96
C THR A 137 0.24 -7.26 17.28
N LEU A 138 -0.41 -6.66 16.27
CA LEU A 138 -1.42 -7.34 15.46
C LEU A 138 -0.87 -8.63 14.84
N LEU A 139 0.33 -8.57 14.26
CA LEU A 139 0.99 -9.72 13.64
C LEU A 139 1.35 -10.82 14.65
N ALA A 140 1.83 -10.45 15.84
CA ALA A 140 2.13 -11.42 16.89
C ALA A 140 0.86 -12.14 17.37
N ALA A 141 -0.24 -11.40 17.55
CA ALA A 141 -1.52 -11.98 17.94
C ALA A 141 -2.07 -12.92 16.84
N MET A 142 -2.00 -12.51 15.57
CA MET A 142 -2.38 -13.37 14.44
C MET A 142 -1.55 -14.66 14.36
N ALA A 143 -0.23 -14.56 14.57
CA ALA A 143 0.66 -15.71 14.55
C ALA A 143 0.35 -16.67 15.71
N ALA A 144 0.19 -16.15 16.93
CA ALA A 144 -0.15 -16.94 18.10
C ALA A 144 -1.51 -17.64 17.96
N ALA A 145 -2.51 -16.97 17.39
CA ALA A 145 -3.80 -17.55 17.12
C ALA A 145 -3.75 -18.68 16.08
N ALA A 146 -2.90 -18.54 15.06
CA ALA A 146 -2.71 -19.57 14.04
C ALA A 146 -2.06 -20.84 14.61
N ILE A 147 -1.12 -20.69 15.54
CA ILE A 147 -0.48 -21.83 16.24
C ILE A 147 -1.48 -22.51 17.18
N SER A 148 -2.38 -21.73 17.77
CA SER A 148 -3.39 -22.24 18.72
C SER A 148 -4.55 -22.97 18.05
N GLN A 149 -4.61 -23.02 16.72
CA GLN A 149 -5.61 -23.83 16.03
C GLN A 149 -5.16 -25.29 16.09
N PRO A 150 -5.93 -26.18 16.75
CA PRO A 150 -5.63 -27.59 16.70
C PRO A 150 -5.80 -28.03 15.25
N ASP A 151 -4.70 -28.34 14.57
CA ASP A 151 -4.77 -29.11 13.34
C ASP A 151 -5.60 -30.35 13.65
N ALA A 152 -6.68 -30.56 12.90
CA ALA A 152 -7.71 -31.57 13.18
C ALA A 152 -7.22 -33.04 13.20
N GLY A 153 -5.90 -33.27 13.16
CA GLY A 153 -5.26 -34.57 13.29
C GLY A 153 -4.06 -34.63 14.25
N SER A 154 -3.69 -33.55 14.94
CA SER A 154 -2.52 -33.55 15.85
C SER A 154 -2.95 -33.49 17.31
N GLY A 155 -3.24 -34.65 17.89
CA GLY A 155 -3.70 -34.81 19.28
C GLY A 155 -2.64 -34.58 20.37
N ALA A 156 -1.55 -33.87 20.08
CA ALA A 156 -0.53 -33.55 21.08
C ALA A 156 -0.89 -32.23 21.79
N GLY A 157 -1.29 -32.34 23.06
CA GLY A 157 -1.66 -31.19 23.90
C GLY A 157 -0.58 -30.11 23.90
N ALA A 158 -0.93 -28.92 23.39
CA ALA A 158 -0.06 -27.77 23.38
C ALA A 158 0.18 -27.29 24.82
N SER A 159 1.34 -27.62 25.37
CA SER A 159 1.84 -27.02 26.60
C SER A 159 2.02 -25.51 26.38
N ALA A 160 1.46 -24.70 27.27
CA ALA A 160 1.48 -23.24 27.25
C ALA A 160 2.86 -22.67 27.57
N GLN A 161 3.89 -23.04 26.79
CA GLN A 161 5.18 -22.38 26.87
C GLN A 161 5.15 -21.10 26.05
N ALA A 162 5.62 -20.04 26.70
CA ALA A 162 5.80 -18.69 26.19
C ALA A 162 6.86 -18.69 25.08
N LEU A 163 6.47 -19.16 23.90
CA LEU A 163 7.31 -19.19 22.72
C LEU A 163 7.26 -17.82 22.06
N THR A 164 8.44 -17.25 21.86
CA THR A 164 8.64 -16.22 20.83
C THR A 164 7.89 -16.67 19.57
N PRO A 165 7.05 -15.82 18.97
CA PRO A 165 6.24 -16.21 17.84
C PRO A 165 7.16 -16.75 16.74
N ASP A 166 6.91 -17.99 16.33
CA ASP A 166 7.69 -18.69 15.32
C ASP A 166 7.83 -17.77 14.08
N PRO A 167 9.06 -17.52 13.58
CA PRO A 167 9.26 -16.65 12.41
C PRO A 167 8.51 -17.13 11.18
N VAL A 168 8.22 -18.44 11.06
CA VAL A 168 7.37 -18.97 9.98
C VAL A 168 5.90 -18.58 10.22
N ALA A 169 5.38 -18.74 11.45
CA ALA A 169 4.05 -18.28 11.82
C ALA A 169 3.86 -16.77 11.63
N LEU A 170 4.86 -15.95 11.99
CA LEU A 170 4.86 -14.50 11.74
C LEU A 170 4.82 -14.16 10.25
N ARG A 171 5.66 -14.80 9.42
CA ARG A 171 5.62 -14.63 7.96
C ARG A 171 4.24 -14.97 7.38
N ARG A 172 3.65 -16.08 7.82
CA ARG A 172 2.29 -16.49 7.40
C ARG A 172 1.22 -15.52 7.89
N ALA A 173 1.35 -14.97 9.09
CA ALA A 173 0.45 -13.95 9.62
C ALA A 173 0.53 -12.66 8.80
N PHE A 174 1.75 -12.18 8.53
CA PHE A 174 1.99 -11.02 7.66
C PHE A 174 1.38 -11.21 6.27
N HIS A 175 1.66 -12.34 5.62
CA HIS A 175 1.12 -12.58 4.29
C HIS A 175 -0.42 -12.60 4.26
N ARG A 176 -1.04 -13.24 5.25
CA ARG A 176 -2.51 -13.24 5.40
C ARG A 176 -3.05 -11.82 5.63
N ALA A 177 -2.44 -11.06 6.53
CA ALA A 177 -2.83 -9.69 6.82
C ALA A 177 -2.71 -8.79 5.59
N ALA A 178 -1.56 -8.84 4.93
CA ALA A 178 -1.28 -8.08 3.71
C ALA A 178 -2.24 -8.42 2.58
N LEU A 179 -2.61 -9.70 2.39
CA LEU A 179 -3.57 -10.08 1.35
C LEU A 179 -5.01 -9.62 1.66
N ARG A 180 -5.43 -9.70 2.92
CA ARG A 180 -6.80 -9.35 3.35
C ARG A 180 -7.03 -7.86 3.39
N TRP A 181 -6.08 -7.10 3.91
CA TRP A 181 -6.21 -5.65 4.12
C TRP A 181 -5.31 -4.84 3.17
N HIS A 182 -4.92 -5.38 2.01
CA HIS A 182 -4.32 -4.56 0.96
C HIS A 182 -5.34 -3.55 0.42
N PRO A 183 -5.02 -2.24 0.29
CA PRO A 183 -5.95 -1.26 -0.26
C PRO A 183 -6.54 -1.67 -1.61
N ASP A 184 -5.69 -2.10 -2.55
CA ASP A 184 -6.16 -2.50 -3.89
C ASP A 184 -7.01 -3.79 -3.88
N ARG A 185 -6.56 -4.85 -3.21
CA ARG A 185 -7.31 -6.13 -3.19
C ARG A 185 -8.63 -5.98 -2.45
N PHE A 186 -8.62 -5.25 -1.34
CA PHE A 186 -9.83 -4.92 -0.60
C PHE A 186 -10.75 -4.01 -1.43
N GLY A 187 -10.17 -3.04 -2.12
CA GLY A 187 -10.87 -2.09 -3.00
C GLY A 187 -11.55 -2.74 -4.20
N GLN A 188 -10.96 -3.79 -4.76
CA GLN A 188 -11.56 -4.56 -5.85
C GLN A 188 -12.59 -5.57 -5.36
N ARG A 189 -12.35 -6.21 -4.22
CA ARG A 189 -13.15 -7.35 -3.75
C ARG A 189 -14.29 -6.99 -2.81
N ILE A 190 -14.06 -6.06 -1.87
CA ILE A 190 -14.97 -5.78 -0.76
C ILE A 190 -15.68 -4.43 -0.94
N LEU A 191 -14.98 -3.35 -1.31
CA LEU A 191 -15.61 -2.02 -1.43
C LEU A 191 -16.83 -1.97 -2.38
N PRO A 192 -16.86 -2.67 -3.54
CA PRO A 192 -18.03 -2.64 -4.42
C PRO A 192 -19.28 -3.30 -3.80
N ARG A 193 -19.07 -4.16 -2.80
CA ARG A 193 -20.12 -4.88 -2.06
C ARG A 193 -20.73 -4.02 -0.95
N LEU A 194 -20.04 -2.98 -0.50
CA LEU A 194 -20.52 -2.03 0.51
C LEU A 194 -21.47 -0.96 -0.06
N PRO A 195 -22.39 -0.41 0.76
CA PRO A 195 -23.12 0.82 0.46
C PRO A 195 -22.17 1.98 0.15
N VAL A 196 -22.54 2.85 -0.79
CA VAL A 196 -21.68 3.95 -1.25
C VAL A 196 -21.19 4.85 -0.10
N HIS A 197 -22.05 5.11 0.88
CA HIS A 197 -21.73 5.97 2.03
C HIS A 197 -20.76 5.35 3.04
N GLU A 198 -20.54 4.03 3.02
CA GLU A 198 -19.61 3.34 3.92
C GLU A 198 -18.22 3.10 3.28
N ARG A 199 -18.13 3.19 1.94
CA ARG A 199 -16.92 2.82 1.19
C ARG A 199 -15.69 3.64 1.59
N GLU A 200 -15.87 4.94 1.77
CA GLU A 200 -14.78 5.84 2.12
C GLU A 200 -14.23 5.53 3.52
N ALA A 201 -15.11 5.39 4.51
CA ALA A 201 -14.74 5.03 5.88
C ALA A 201 -14.01 3.69 5.94
N ALA A 202 -14.51 2.67 5.22
CA ALA A 202 -13.85 1.37 5.13
C ALA A 202 -12.47 1.46 4.44
N ALA A 203 -12.34 2.23 3.37
CA ALA A 203 -11.08 2.43 2.66
C ALA A 203 -10.02 3.10 3.55
N VAL A 204 -10.39 4.15 4.30
CA VAL A 204 -9.51 4.82 5.27
C VAL A 204 -9.03 3.85 6.35
N ARG A 205 -9.93 3.03 6.89
CA ARG A 205 -9.59 2.04 7.92
C ARG A 205 -8.64 0.97 7.39
N VAL A 206 -8.86 0.49 6.16
CA VAL A 206 -7.97 -0.48 5.51
C VAL A 206 -6.58 0.10 5.26
N ALA A 207 -6.49 1.35 4.80
CA ALA A 207 -5.21 2.03 4.61
C ALA A 207 -4.42 2.14 5.93
N ALA A 208 -5.10 2.49 7.03
CA ALA A 208 -4.50 2.54 8.35
C ALA A 208 -3.99 1.17 8.82
N LEU A 209 -4.79 0.11 8.64
CA LEU A 209 -4.40 -1.27 8.98
C LEU A 209 -3.23 -1.77 8.12
N ALA A 210 -3.24 -1.50 6.81
CA ALA A 210 -2.15 -1.88 5.91
C ALA A 210 -0.82 -1.25 6.33
N ARG A 211 -0.85 0.04 6.68
CA ARG A 211 0.33 0.75 7.21
C ARG A 211 0.81 0.13 8.52
N GLN A 212 -0.10 -0.12 9.47
CA GLN A 212 0.24 -0.77 10.74
C GLN A 212 0.90 -2.13 10.51
N VAL A 213 0.35 -2.97 9.63
CA VAL A 213 0.92 -4.29 9.30
C VAL A 213 2.34 -4.19 8.75
N LEU A 214 2.60 -3.20 7.88
CA LEU A 214 3.93 -2.98 7.30
C LEU A 214 4.94 -2.47 8.34
N GLU A 215 4.53 -1.53 9.20
CA GLU A 215 5.36 -1.01 10.29
C GLU A 215 5.72 -2.11 11.29
N GLU A 216 4.74 -2.91 11.72
CA GLU A 216 4.97 -4.05 12.61
C GLU A 216 5.89 -5.09 11.98
N TRP A 217 5.72 -5.38 10.68
CA TRP A 217 6.59 -6.31 9.96
C TRP A 217 8.03 -5.80 9.88
N ALA A 218 8.22 -4.51 9.55
CA ALA A 218 9.53 -3.88 9.49
C ALA A 218 10.23 -3.89 10.86
N ALA A 219 9.49 -3.73 11.96
CA ALA A 219 10.04 -3.83 13.31
C ALA A 219 10.45 -5.26 13.70
N LEU A 220 9.77 -6.29 13.14
CA LEU A 220 10.02 -7.70 13.47
C LEU A 220 11.11 -8.35 12.61
N VAL A 221 11.36 -7.85 11.39
CA VAL A 221 12.41 -8.38 10.51
C VAL A 221 13.66 -7.53 10.63
N PRO A 222 14.68 -7.97 11.38
CA PRO A 222 15.94 -7.24 11.45
C PRO A 222 16.55 -7.17 10.04
N THR A 223 16.75 -5.96 9.53
CA THR A 223 17.51 -5.74 8.31
C THR A 223 18.93 -6.22 8.56
N LYS A 224 19.46 -7.07 7.68
CA LYS A 224 20.83 -7.59 7.78
C LYS A 224 21.92 -6.50 7.64
N GLU A 225 21.53 -5.25 7.41
CA GLU A 225 22.40 -4.13 7.06
C GLU A 225 23.24 -3.57 8.24
N HIS A 226 23.06 -4.07 9.47
CA HIS A 226 23.85 -3.64 10.63
C HIS A 226 24.80 -4.70 11.19
N ALA A 227 25.04 -5.79 10.48
CA ALA A 227 26.09 -6.75 10.82
C ALA A 227 27.35 -6.48 9.99
N VAL A 228 28.07 -5.40 10.31
CA VAL A 228 29.43 -5.12 9.83
C VAL A 228 30.37 -5.09 11.04
#